data_AF-A0A7S4RTN7-F1
#
_entry.id   AF-A0A7S4RTN7-F1
#
_cell.length_a   1.000
_cell.length_b   1.000
_cell.length_c   1.000
_cell.angle_alpha   90.00
_cell.angle_beta   90.00
_cell.angle_gamma   90.00
#
_symmetry.space_group_name_H-M   'P 1'
#
loop_
_entity.id
_entity.type
_entity.pdbx_description
1 polymer ?
#
loop_
_entity_poly.entity_id
_entity_poly.type
_entity_poly.pdbx_seq_one_letter_code
_entity_poly.pdbx_strand_id
1 'polypeptide(L)'
;MFTSSNVTFAFALSSSSFSSSNPLKGMHSTASTKSNTTTTTTTNTTANELVNRIETYIIATKTHSAPSNYNNNKHYKYYLHLFLDIDMSVLGKTSLAYDAYAYAIRQEYAFVPHDVYCTKRADILESFLQRDYIFDNVVMRGVLEGQCRDNLKREIGFLRKGVIPCMDMK
;
A
#
# COMPACT_ATOMS: atom_id res chain seq x y z
N MET A 1 23.70 21.75 4.17
CA MET A 1 22.23 21.83 4.30
C MET A 1 21.63 20.70 3.48
N PHE A 2 21.32 19.57 4.12
CA PHE A 2 20.66 18.45 3.44
C PHE A 2 19.15 18.68 3.45
N THR A 3 18.57 18.75 2.27
CA THR A 3 17.14 18.95 2.04
C THR A 3 16.36 17.71 2.48
N SER A 4 15.22 17.93 3.15
CA SER A 4 14.23 16.92 3.54
C SER A 4 13.82 16.04 2.35
N SER A 5 14.50 14.91 2.18
CA SER A 5 13.98 13.82 1.36
C SER A 5 12.85 13.17 2.14
N ASN A 6 11.63 13.27 1.61
CA ASN A 6 10.46 12.57 2.10
C ASN A 6 10.80 11.07 2.22
N VAL A 7 11.03 10.60 3.44
CA VAL A 7 11.09 9.16 3.74
C VAL A 7 9.65 8.67 3.68
N THR A 8 9.22 8.27 2.49
CA THR A 8 7.96 7.56 2.30
C THR A 8 8.12 6.20 2.98
N PHE A 9 7.65 6.10 4.21
CA PHE A 9 7.50 4.83 4.92
C PHE A 9 6.40 4.05 4.20
N ALA A 10 6.82 3.10 3.36
CA ALA A 10 5.90 2.15 2.78
C ALA A 10 5.36 1.25 3.89
N PHE A 11 4.09 1.42 4.25
CA PHE A 11 3.35 0.32 4.86
C PHE A 11 3.19 -0.76 3.78
N ALA A 12 3.47 -2.02 4.14
CA ALA A 12 3.47 -3.25 3.32
C ALA A 12 2.53 -3.12 2.13
N LEU A 13 2.89 -3.28 0.84
CA LEU A 13 3.59 -4.40 0.19
C LEU A 13 4.79 -4.02 -0.71
N SER A 14 5.81 -4.88 -0.69
CA SER A 14 6.75 -5.19 -1.79
C SER A 14 7.79 -4.12 -2.23
N SER A 15 8.93 -4.17 -1.55
CA SER A 15 10.26 -3.89 -2.13
C SER A 15 10.64 -4.98 -3.16
N SER A 16 9.99 -5.02 -4.32
CA SER A 16 10.52 -5.74 -5.47
C SER A 16 10.58 -4.82 -6.67
N SER A 17 11.79 -4.47 -7.07
CA SER A 17 12.07 -3.69 -8.27
C SER A 17 11.55 -4.44 -9.49
N PHE A 18 10.46 -3.97 -10.08
CA PHE A 18 10.03 -4.44 -11.39
C PHE A 18 10.98 -3.85 -12.46
N SER A 19 12.03 -4.59 -12.77
CA SER A 19 12.92 -4.29 -13.90
C SER A 19 12.21 -4.68 -15.19
N SER A 20 11.59 -3.70 -15.86
CA SER A 20 11.17 -3.84 -17.25
C SER A 20 12.39 -3.74 -18.16
N SER A 21 13.06 -4.87 -18.42
CA SER A 21 13.91 -5.00 -19.60
C SER A 21 13.01 -5.45 -20.75
N ASN A 22 12.72 -4.55 -21.67
CA ASN A 22 12.01 -4.86 -22.91
C ASN A 22 13.03 -4.92 -24.06
N PRO A 23 13.43 -6.09 -24.57
CA PRO A 23 14.14 -6.18 -25.83
C PRO A 23 13.14 -6.51 -26.93
N LEU A 24 13.03 -5.65 -27.95
CA LEU A 24 12.86 -6.03 -29.35
C LEU A 24 12.79 -4.76 -30.20
N LYS A 25 13.90 -4.45 -30.88
CA LYS A 25 13.99 -3.46 -31.95
C LYS A 25 14.60 -4.16 -33.17
N GLY A 26 13.94 -4.02 -34.32
CA GLY A 26 14.41 -4.41 -35.66
C GLY A 26 13.43 -5.35 -36.39
N MET A 27 13.21 -5.33 -37.70
CA MET A 27 13.40 -4.35 -38.79
C MET A 27 12.70 -4.97 -40.04
N HIS A 28 12.07 -4.14 -40.87
CA HIS A 28 11.68 -4.30 -42.30
C HIS A 28 10.67 -5.36 -42.84
N SER A 29 9.55 -4.83 -43.37
CA SER A 29 8.93 -4.94 -44.72
C SER A 29 8.73 -6.30 -45.42
N THR A 30 7.49 -6.64 -45.80
CA THR A 30 6.95 -6.60 -47.20
C THR A 30 5.53 -7.22 -47.34
N ALA A 31 4.69 -6.52 -48.14
CA ALA A 31 3.54 -6.90 -48.98
C ALA A 31 2.48 -8.00 -48.61
N SER A 32 1.22 -7.53 -48.62
CA SER A 32 -0.01 -8.10 -49.23
C SER A 32 -0.56 -9.47 -48.79
N THR A 33 -1.80 -9.48 -48.26
CA THR A 33 -3.03 -9.94 -48.98
C THR A 33 -4.19 -10.13 -47.98
N LYS A 34 -5.39 -9.74 -48.43
CA LYS A 34 -6.72 -9.73 -47.78
C LYS A 34 -7.06 -10.98 -46.95
N SER A 35 -7.73 -10.81 -45.79
CA SER A 35 -9.10 -11.25 -45.46
C SER A 35 -9.32 -11.61 -43.97
N ASN A 36 -10.52 -11.26 -43.48
CA ASN A 36 -11.19 -11.65 -42.23
C ASN A 36 -11.01 -10.76 -40.98
N THR A 37 -11.67 -9.61 -41.05
CA THR A 37 -12.19 -8.80 -39.94
C THR A 37 -13.23 -9.61 -39.15
N THR A 38 -13.06 -9.79 -37.82
CA THR A 38 -14.10 -9.59 -36.76
C THR A 38 -13.65 -10.03 -35.34
N THR A 39 -12.60 -10.83 -35.12
CA THR A 39 -12.36 -11.41 -33.76
C THR A 39 -11.25 -10.75 -32.92
N THR A 40 -10.43 -9.85 -33.45
CA THR A 40 -9.16 -9.43 -32.77
C THR A 40 -9.24 -8.16 -31.92
N THR A 41 -10.33 -7.38 -31.96
CA THR A 41 -10.35 -6.05 -31.33
C THR A 41 -10.89 -6.05 -29.88
N THR A 42 -11.86 -6.92 -29.55
CA THR A 42 -12.52 -6.92 -28.24
C THR A 42 -11.64 -7.44 -27.09
N THR A 43 -10.74 -8.39 -27.38
CA THR A 43 -9.82 -8.97 -26.39
C THR A 43 -8.72 -8.00 -25.96
N ASN A 44 -8.24 -7.16 -26.87
CA ASN A 44 -7.19 -6.19 -26.56
C ASN A 44 -7.70 -5.01 -25.73
N THR A 45 -8.95 -4.57 -25.95
CA THR A 45 -9.55 -3.49 -25.15
C THR A 45 -9.76 -3.91 -23.69
N THR A 46 -10.27 -5.13 -23.46
CA THR A 46 -10.52 -5.65 -22.10
C THR A 46 -9.22 -5.93 -21.33
N ALA A 47 -8.17 -6.41 -22.02
CA ALA A 47 -6.85 -6.57 -21.42
C ALA A 47 -6.24 -5.22 -21.00
N ASN A 48 -6.33 -4.19 -21.85
CA ASN A 48 -5.83 -2.85 -21.53
C ASN A 48 -6.60 -2.21 -20.37
N GLU A 49 -7.92 -2.38 -20.31
CA GLU A 49 -8.74 -1.93 -19.17
C GLU A 49 -8.32 -2.61 -17.86
N LEU A 50 -8.02 -3.91 -17.90
CA LEU A 50 -7.54 -4.65 -16.74
C LEU A 50 -6.16 -4.14 -16.28
N VAL A 51 -5.23 -3.91 -17.20
CA VAL A 51 -3.89 -3.38 -16.89
C VAL A 51 -4.01 -2.00 -16.25
N ASN A 52 -4.78 -1.08 -16.84
CA ASN A 52 -4.98 0.27 -16.28
C ASN A 52 -5.62 0.22 -14.88
N ARG A 53 -6.51 -0.74 -14.65
CA ARG A 53 -7.11 -0.95 -13.33
C ARG A 53 -6.07 -1.42 -12.31
N ILE A 54 -5.25 -2.41 -12.65
CA ILE A 54 -4.19 -2.92 -11.77
C ILE A 54 -3.16 -1.82 -11.49
N GLU A 55 -2.76 -1.05 -12.50
CA GLU A 55 -1.88 0.11 -12.32
C GLU A 55 -2.48 1.10 -11.32
N THR A 56 -3.77 1.39 -11.44
CA THR A 56 -4.45 2.27 -10.49
C THR A 56 -4.40 1.73 -9.06
N TYR A 57 -4.56 0.41 -8.88
CA TYR A 57 -4.51 -0.22 -7.55
C TYR A 57 -3.11 -0.10 -6.95
N ILE A 58 -2.08 -0.37 -7.75
CA ILE A 58 -0.68 -0.25 -7.35
C ILE A 58 -0.34 1.21 -6.98
N ILE A 59 -0.81 2.19 -7.75
CA ILE A 59 -0.55 3.61 -7.44
C ILE A 59 -1.27 4.02 -6.14
N ALA A 60 -2.48 3.52 -5.91
CA ALA A 60 -3.28 3.87 -4.75
C ALA A 60 -2.71 3.35 -3.41
N THR A 61 -1.82 2.35 -3.41
CA THR A 61 -1.14 1.89 -2.18
C THR A 61 -0.22 2.97 -1.60
N LYS A 62 0.26 3.93 -2.40
CA LYS A 62 1.12 5.01 -1.90
C LYS A 62 0.46 5.87 -0.83
N THR A 63 -0.85 6.08 -0.96
CA THR A 63 -1.65 6.90 -0.02
C THR A 63 -2.60 6.04 0.82
N HIS A 64 -2.74 4.76 0.47
CA HIS A 64 -3.76 3.84 0.97
C HIS A 64 -5.15 4.51 0.94
N SER A 65 -5.49 5.09 -0.21
CA SER A 65 -6.77 5.75 -0.45
C SER A 65 -7.13 5.69 -1.92
N ALA A 66 -8.39 5.42 -2.23
CA ALA A 66 -8.86 5.44 -3.61
C ALA A 66 -8.83 6.87 -4.18
N PRO A 67 -8.47 7.06 -5.46
CA PRO A 67 -8.60 8.35 -6.12
C PRO A 67 -10.06 8.83 -6.08
N SER A 68 -10.28 10.12 -5.83
CA SER A 68 -11.63 10.68 -5.69
C SER A 68 -12.49 10.52 -6.95
N ASN A 69 -11.86 10.52 -8.13
CA ASN A 69 -12.48 10.32 -9.43
C ASN A 69 -12.35 8.87 -9.94
N TYR A 70 -12.06 7.90 -9.06
CA TYR A 70 -11.95 6.51 -9.46
C TYR A 70 -13.29 5.96 -9.96
N ASN A 71 -13.22 5.27 -11.10
CA ASN A 71 -14.29 4.60 -11.85
C ASN A 71 -15.64 4.43 -11.09
N ASN A 72 -16.72 4.91 -11.69
CA ASN A 72 -18.07 4.88 -11.11
C ASN A 72 -18.67 3.46 -10.99
N ASN A 73 -18.00 2.44 -11.53
CA ASN A 73 -18.39 1.05 -11.36
C ASN A 73 -18.25 0.62 -9.88
N LYS A 74 -19.40 0.34 -9.25
CA LYS A 74 -19.49 -0.05 -7.84
C LYS A 74 -18.62 -1.25 -7.47
N HIS A 75 -18.51 -2.25 -8.36
CA HIS A 75 -17.70 -3.44 -8.09
C HIS A 75 -16.21 -3.11 -8.07
N TYR A 76 -15.74 -2.28 -9.00
CA TYR A 76 -14.31 -1.93 -9.07
C TYR A 76 -13.91 -1.04 -7.89
N LYS A 77 -14.76 -0.08 -7.52
CA LYS A 77 -14.54 0.71 -6.31
C LYS A 77 -14.48 -0.17 -5.05
N TYR A 78 -15.38 -1.14 -4.94
CA TYR A 78 -15.37 -2.11 -3.84
C TYR A 78 -14.06 -2.90 -3.77
N TYR A 79 -13.60 -3.46 -4.90
CA TYR A 79 -12.36 -4.23 -4.93
C TYR A 79 -11.12 -3.39 -4.65
N LEU A 80 -11.09 -2.13 -5.08
CA LEU A 80 -10.00 -1.22 -4.74
C LEU A 80 -9.93 -0.98 -3.23
N HIS A 81 -11.05 -0.62 -2.59
CA HIS A 81 -11.05 -0.41 -1.13
C HIS A 81 -10.66 -1.68 -0.38
N LEU A 82 -11.18 -2.84 -0.80
CA LEU A 82 -10.81 -4.12 -0.21
C LEU A 82 -9.32 -4.41 -0.36
N PHE A 83 -8.75 -4.14 -1.54
CA PHE A 83 -7.31 -4.33 -1.80
C PHE A 83 -6.45 -3.45 -0.88
N LEU A 84 -6.79 -2.18 -0.74
CA LEU A 84 -6.08 -1.24 0.13
C LEU A 84 -6.22 -1.60 1.62
N ASP A 85 -7.40 -2.08 2.03
CA ASP A 85 -7.60 -2.51 3.41
C ASP A 85 -6.84 -3.80 3.75
N ILE A 86 -6.68 -4.72 2.79
CA ILE A 86 -5.86 -5.93 2.95
C ILE A 86 -4.40 -5.56 3.19
N ASP A 87 -3.88 -4.59 2.44
CA ASP A 87 -2.54 -4.00 2.60
C ASP A 87 -2.34 -3.49 4.05
N MET A 88 -3.34 -2.78 4.57
CA MET A 88 -3.35 -2.20 5.91
C MET A 88 -3.73 -3.19 7.03
N SER A 89 -4.15 -4.40 6.70
CA SER A 89 -4.69 -5.38 7.67
C SER A 89 -3.70 -5.78 8.77
N VAL A 90 -2.40 -5.61 8.52
CA VAL A 90 -1.34 -5.86 9.51
C VAL A 90 -1.51 -5.02 10.77
N LEU A 91 -2.09 -3.82 10.65
CA LEU A 91 -2.35 -2.94 11.78
C LEU A 91 -3.38 -3.52 12.76
N GLY A 92 -4.36 -4.27 12.24
CA GLY A 92 -5.44 -4.88 13.02
C GLY A 92 -5.11 -6.25 13.60
N LYS A 93 -3.85 -6.71 13.53
CA LYS A 93 -3.43 -7.98 14.13
C LYS A 93 -3.52 -7.94 15.66
N THR A 94 -3.49 -9.11 16.30
CA THR A 94 -3.35 -9.21 17.76
C THR A 94 -2.14 -8.39 18.23
N SER A 95 -2.19 -7.84 19.45
CA SER A 95 -1.12 -6.97 19.98
C SER A 95 0.27 -7.59 19.85
N LEU A 96 0.40 -8.89 20.14
CA LEU A 96 1.66 -9.62 20.01
C LEU A 96 2.17 -9.68 18.56
N ALA A 97 1.28 -10.00 17.61
CA ALA A 97 1.66 -10.07 16.20
C ALA A 97 1.92 -8.69 15.59
N TYR A 98 1.22 -7.65 16.08
CA TYR A 98 1.49 -6.27 15.73
C TYR A 98 2.85 -5.81 16.24
N ASP A 99 3.21 -6.13 17.48
CA ASP A 99 4.52 -5.79 18.03
C ASP A 99 5.64 -6.44 17.20
N ALA A 100 5.41 -7.66 16.68
CA ALA A 100 6.40 -8.41 15.90
C ALA A 100 6.65 -7.71 14.58
N TYR A 101 5.56 -7.24 13.99
CA TYR A 101 5.58 -6.37 12.83
C TYR A 101 6.30 -5.04 13.11
N ALA A 102 5.93 -4.32 14.18
CA ALA A 102 6.53 -3.03 14.53
C ALA A 102 8.05 -3.15 14.78
N TYR A 103 8.47 -4.19 15.49
CA TYR A 103 9.88 -4.50 15.71
C TYR A 103 10.61 -4.82 14.41
N ALA A 104 10.03 -5.64 13.52
CA ALA A 104 10.63 -5.90 12.21
C ALA A 104 10.81 -4.62 11.38
N ILE A 105 9.83 -3.71 11.43
CA ILE A 105 9.94 -2.38 10.80
C ILE A 105 11.06 -1.56 11.44
N ARG A 106 11.23 -1.60 12.77
CA ARG A 106 12.38 -0.93 13.41
C ARG A 106 13.71 -1.43 12.85
N GLN A 107 13.84 -2.74 12.63
CA GLN A 107 15.06 -3.35 12.11
C GLN A 107 15.34 -2.94 10.65
N GLU A 108 14.31 -2.85 9.80
CA GLU A 108 14.44 -2.37 8.42
C GLU A 108 15.02 -0.94 8.37
N TYR A 109 14.62 -0.10 9.31
CA TYR A 109 15.09 1.28 9.44
C TYR A 109 16.19 1.44 10.51
N ALA A 110 16.98 0.39 10.77
CA ALA A 110 18.10 0.41 11.73
C ALA A 110 19.07 1.59 11.51
N PHE A 111 19.25 1.99 10.24
CA PHE A 111 20.11 3.10 9.83
C PHE A 111 19.56 4.50 10.19
N VAL A 112 18.27 4.62 10.51
CA VAL A 112 17.66 5.90 10.93
C VAL A 112 17.98 6.14 12.40
N PRO A 113 18.47 7.34 12.79
CA PRO A 113 18.72 7.68 14.19
C PRO A 113 17.48 7.47 15.06
N HIS A 114 17.68 6.97 16.28
CA HIS A 114 16.62 6.52 17.18
C HIS A 114 15.52 7.57 17.40
N ASP A 115 15.89 8.80 17.76
CA ASP A 115 14.92 9.87 18.04
C ASP A 115 14.15 10.31 16.79
N VAL A 116 14.84 10.30 15.64
CA VAL A 116 14.23 10.62 14.34
C VAL A 116 13.23 9.55 13.94
N TYR A 117 13.58 8.27 14.11
CA TYR A 117 12.67 7.16 13.86
C TYR A 117 11.43 7.25 14.75
N CYS A 118 11.62 7.42 16.07
CA CYS A 118 10.50 7.48 17.02
C CYS A 118 9.54 8.62 16.67
N THR A 119 10.08 9.81 16.39
CA THR A 119 9.28 10.98 16.01
C THR A 119 8.51 10.73 14.72
N LYS A 120 9.21 10.33 13.64
CA LYS A 120 8.59 10.18 12.32
C LYS A 120 7.60 9.04 12.25
N ARG A 121 7.89 7.93 12.90
CA ARG A 121 6.96 6.80 12.98
C ARG A 121 5.70 7.20 13.74
N ALA A 122 5.83 7.87 14.89
CA ALA A 122 4.66 8.35 15.63
C ALA A 122 3.80 9.31 14.80
N ASP A 123 4.41 10.26 14.08
CA ASP A 123 3.68 11.19 13.19
C ASP A 123 2.84 10.44 12.14
N ILE A 124 3.40 9.38 11.54
CA ILE A 124 2.70 8.56 10.56
C ILE A 124 1.53 7.82 11.19
N LEU A 125 1.75 7.15 12.33
CA LEU A 125 0.70 6.38 13.02
C LEU A 125 -0.44 7.30 13.49
N GLU A 126 -0.11 8.52 13.94
CA GLU A 126 -1.10 9.55 14.29
C GLU A 126 -1.94 9.99 13.08
N SER A 127 -1.34 10.10 11.89
CA SER A 127 -2.08 10.45 10.67
C SER A 127 -3.17 9.42 10.32
N PHE A 128 -2.98 8.14 10.64
CA PHE A 128 -4.02 7.12 10.49
C PHE A 128 -5.15 7.31 11.51
N LEU A 129 -4.83 7.68 12.75
CA LEU A 129 -5.82 7.92 13.79
C LEU A 129 -6.70 9.15 13.52
N GLN A 130 -6.26 10.09 12.70
CA GLN A 130 -7.03 11.25 12.25
C GLN A 130 -8.12 10.92 11.23
N ARG A 131 -8.08 9.72 10.62
CA ARG A 131 -9.12 9.27 9.70
C ARG A 131 -10.36 8.86 10.48
N ASP A 132 -11.56 9.17 9.98
CA ASP A 132 -12.82 8.67 10.55
C ASP A 132 -12.84 7.14 10.63
N TYR A 133 -12.30 6.50 9.58
CA TYR A 133 -12.12 5.06 9.50
C TYR A 133 -10.75 4.75 8.90
N ILE A 134 -10.03 3.81 9.49
CA ILE A 134 -8.76 3.33 8.94
C ILE A 134 -9.03 2.36 7.79
N PHE A 135 -10.10 1.58 7.89
CA PHE A 135 -10.56 0.66 6.84
C PHE A 135 -11.82 1.19 6.12
N ASP A 136 -11.74 1.30 4.79
CA ASP A 136 -12.83 1.82 3.95
C ASP A 136 -13.92 0.76 3.72
N ASN A 137 -13.55 -0.51 3.64
CA ASN A 137 -14.45 -1.65 3.51
C ASN A 137 -15.14 -1.94 4.85
N VAL A 138 -16.47 -1.98 4.81
CA VAL A 138 -17.31 -2.18 6.01
C VAL A 138 -17.04 -3.50 6.73
N VAL A 139 -16.68 -4.57 6.01
CA VAL A 139 -16.38 -5.88 6.62
C VAL A 139 -15.05 -5.82 7.37
N MET A 140 -14.01 -5.27 6.73
CA MET A 140 -12.69 -5.16 7.36
C MET A 140 -12.71 -4.21 8.55
N ARG A 141 -13.41 -3.08 8.41
CA ARG A 141 -13.66 -2.14 9.52
C ARG A 141 -14.29 -2.83 10.72
N GLY A 142 -15.35 -3.60 10.52
CA GLY A 142 -16.04 -4.29 11.60
C GLY A 142 -15.17 -5.28 12.37
N VAL A 143 -14.16 -5.85 11.72
CA VAL A 143 -13.28 -6.88 12.32
C VAL A 143 -11.97 -6.30 12.87
N LEU A 144 -11.40 -5.27 12.23
CA LEU A 144 -10.01 -4.84 12.48
C LEU A 144 -9.88 -3.44 13.09
N GLU A 145 -10.88 -2.55 12.93
CA GLU A 145 -10.73 -1.12 13.28
C GLU A 145 -10.38 -0.91 14.75
N GLY A 146 -11.08 -1.62 15.66
CA GLY A 146 -10.84 -1.50 17.11
C GLY A 146 -9.41 -1.90 17.49
N GLN A 147 -9.02 -3.13 17.14
CA GLN A 147 -7.68 -3.65 17.41
C GLN A 147 -6.58 -2.81 16.76
N CYS A 148 -6.82 -2.32 15.55
CA CYS A 148 -5.91 -1.41 14.85
C CYS A 148 -5.68 -0.12 15.64
N ARG A 149 -6.74 0.57 16.05
CA ARG A 149 -6.62 1.81 16.82
C ARG A 149 -5.93 1.59 18.17
N ASP A 150 -6.18 0.47 18.82
CA ASP A 150 -5.52 0.14 20.10
C ASP A 150 -4.02 -0.10 19.91
N ASN A 151 -3.63 -0.84 18.86
CA ASN A 151 -2.23 -1.04 18.50
C ASN A 151 -1.50 0.27 18.20
N LEU A 152 -2.10 1.11 17.33
CA LEU A 152 -1.52 2.39 16.94
C LEU A 152 -1.33 3.31 18.16
N LYS A 153 -2.37 3.49 18.98
CA LYS A 153 -2.30 4.35 20.17
C LYS A 153 -1.22 3.88 21.15
N ARG A 154 -1.13 2.57 21.38
CA ARG A 154 -0.13 1.97 22.27
C ARG A 154 1.28 2.24 21.76
N GLU A 155 1.56 1.95 20.49
CA GLU A 155 2.87 2.21 19.91
C GLU A 155 3.24 3.69 19.92
N ILE A 156 2.32 4.59 19.54
CA ILE A 156 2.53 6.05 19.62
C ILE A 156 2.92 6.46 21.04
N GLY A 157 2.23 5.94 22.06
CA GLY A 157 2.52 6.25 23.47
C GLY A 157 3.93 5.86 23.92
N PHE A 158 4.48 4.77 23.37
CA PHE A 158 5.88 4.38 23.58
C PHE A 158 6.85 5.26 22.78
N LEU A 159 6.59 5.46 21.49
CA LEU A 159 7.48 6.21 20.59
C LEU A 159 7.62 7.67 21.01
N ARG A 160 6.54 8.31 21.48
CA ARG A 160 6.59 9.69 22.00
C ARG A 160 7.40 9.82 23.30
N LYS A 161 7.67 8.71 23.99
CA LYS A 161 8.60 8.64 25.14
C LYS A 161 10.00 8.18 24.74
N GLY A 162 10.28 8.02 23.44
CA GLY A 162 11.55 7.50 22.93
C GLY A 162 11.73 6.00 23.18
N VAL A 163 10.65 5.25 23.43
CA VAL A 163 10.68 3.80 23.65
C VAL A 163 10.17 3.09 22.40
N ILE A 164 10.89 2.06 21.94
CA ILE A 164 10.44 1.19 20.85
C ILE A 164 9.80 -0.06 21.48
N PRO A 165 8.54 -0.39 21.15
CA PRO A 165 7.94 -1.65 21.57
C PRO A 165 8.76 -2.85 21.09
N CYS A 166 9.18 -3.71 22.03
CA CYS A 166 9.81 -5.00 21.73
C CYS A 166 8.89 -6.15 22.18
N MET A 167 9.18 -7.37 21.71
CA MET A 167 8.41 -8.59 21.99
C MET A 167 8.15 -8.91 23.46
N ASP A 168 8.96 -8.38 24.36
CA ASP A 168 9.04 -8.88 25.73
C ASP A 168 8.45 -7.94 26.78
N MET A 169 7.73 -6.88 26.40
CA MET A 169 7.00 -6.05 27.37
C MET A 169 5.68 -6.72 27.78
N LYS A 170 5.77 -7.65 28.74
CA LYS A 170 4.65 -8.21 29.51
C LYS A 170 4.28 -7.32 30.69
#